data_AF-A0A9E4FIN2-F1
#
_entry.id   AF-A0A9E4FIN2-F1
#
_cell.length_a   1.000
_cell.length_b   1.000
_cell.length_c   1.000
_cell.angle_alpha   90.00
_cell.angle_beta   90.00
_cell.angle_gamma   90.00
#
_symmetry.space_group_name_H-M   'P 1'
#
loop_
_entity.id
_entity.type
_entity.pdbx_description
1 polymer ?
#
loop_
_entity_poly.entity_id
_entity_poly.type
_entity_poly.pdbx_seq_one_letter_code
_entity_poly.pdbx_strand_id
1 'polypeptide(L)'
;MGMGLELYRSSKAVQELYNEIDGILDFSLTKLIFEGPEKELEQTINSQPAIMATSLACLEALKELNQSDTCQPTALAGHSLGEYTSLVVSGALDLADGMRLVRERGRLMQEASEKHPGSMAAIIGLDEISVEEICLETGAEVANINGGDQIVISGDRVCVARAVDMSSVRGARKAIPLSVSGAFHSSLMASAREGLISAIENINFQDPVTPIVANSTSMPLTTAEEVKGELLTQLCNCVQWKKSVSCMIDSGVTSFIEFGPGKVLASLIKRIGSTPAYQDRHVEVMNVADLSSARKVAEASIRGTPAGRPLTAI
;
A
#
# COMPACT_ATOMS: atom_id res chain seq x y z
N MET A 1 12.27 8.82 8.99
CA MET A 1 12.30 10.29 8.84
C MET A 1 13.05 10.68 7.56
N GLY A 2 12.80 11.86 7.01
CA GLY A 2 13.51 12.43 5.84
C GLY A 2 13.02 11.97 4.47
N MET A 3 12.00 11.11 4.40
CA MET A 3 11.42 10.67 3.12
C MET A 3 10.81 11.87 2.37
N GLY A 4 10.97 11.91 1.04
CA GLY A 4 10.43 13.01 0.21
C GLY A 4 11.17 14.36 0.31
N LEU A 5 12.12 14.53 1.24
CA LEU A 5 12.79 15.82 1.46
C LEU A 5 13.60 16.31 0.24
N GLU A 6 14.30 15.40 -0.44
CA GLU A 6 15.04 15.75 -1.67
C GLU A 6 14.10 16.21 -2.78
N LEU A 7 12.96 15.52 -2.94
CA LEU A 7 11.93 15.86 -3.91
C LEU A 7 11.33 17.24 -3.59
N TYR A 8 10.98 17.48 -2.32
CA TYR A 8 10.48 18.77 -1.85
C TYR A 8 11.46 19.91 -2.15
N ARG A 9 12.76 19.72 -1.95
CA ARG A 9 13.77 20.75 -2.25
C ARG A 9 13.97 21.02 -3.74
N SER A 10 13.58 20.08 -4.60
CA SER A 10 13.99 20.09 -6.02
C SER A 10 12.84 20.24 -7.02
N SER A 11 11.59 20.09 -6.59
CA SER A 11 10.39 20.14 -7.44
C SER A 11 9.40 21.15 -6.89
N LYS A 12 8.93 22.05 -7.76
CA LYS A 12 7.94 23.05 -7.37
C LYS A 12 6.57 22.41 -7.15
N ALA A 13 6.18 21.45 -7.99
CA ALA A 13 4.92 20.73 -7.85
C ALA A 13 4.86 19.97 -6.52
N VAL A 14 5.97 19.36 -6.11
CA VAL A 14 6.06 18.68 -4.81
C VAL A 14 5.96 19.65 -3.65
N GLN A 15 6.54 20.85 -3.74
CA GLN A 15 6.38 21.87 -2.68
C GLN A 15 4.93 22.31 -2.53
N GLU A 16 4.26 22.60 -3.65
CA GLU A 16 2.85 23.00 -3.67
C GLU A 16 1.97 21.90 -3.05
N LEU A 17 2.16 20.64 -3.46
CA LEU A 17 1.45 19.48 -2.90
C LEU A 17 1.61 19.36 -1.38
N TYR A 18 2.84 19.39 -0.87
CA TYR A 18 3.09 19.25 0.56
C TYR A 18 2.51 20.41 1.38
N ASN A 19 2.59 21.64 0.86
CA ASN A 19 2.00 22.81 1.51
C ASN A 19 0.47 22.72 1.54
N GLU A 20 -0.15 22.21 0.47
CA GLU A 20 -1.59 21.94 0.40
C GLU A 20 -2.00 20.89 1.44
N ILE A 21 -1.24 19.78 1.53
CA ILE A 21 -1.48 18.71 2.52
C ILE A 21 -1.40 19.24 3.96
N ASP A 22 -0.37 20.03 4.29
CA ASP A 22 -0.24 20.64 5.62
C ASP A 22 -1.46 21.55 5.93
N GLY A 23 -1.95 22.30 4.94
CA GLY A 23 -3.16 23.11 5.05
C GLY A 23 -4.45 22.29 5.22
N ILE A 24 -4.58 21.17 4.49
CA ILE A 24 -5.73 20.25 4.60
C ILE A 24 -5.83 19.64 6.00
N LEU A 25 -4.68 19.26 6.57
CA LEU A 25 -4.59 18.56 7.86
C LEU A 25 -4.54 19.50 9.06
N ASP A 26 -4.42 20.81 8.83
CA ASP A 26 -4.21 21.85 9.85
C ASP A 26 -3.07 21.50 10.83
N PHE A 27 -2.02 20.87 10.29
CA PHE A 27 -0.86 20.39 11.03
C PHE A 27 0.31 20.24 10.06
N SER A 28 1.52 20.56 10.53
CA SER A 28 2.72 20.49 9.70
C SER A 28 3.24 19.05 9.60
N LEU A 29 2.59 18.25 8.76
CA LEU A 29 2.99 16.89 8.44
C LEU A 29 4.39 16.89 7.81
N THR A 30 4.71 17.88 6.97
CA THR A 30 6.06 18.05 6.39
C THR A 30 7.15 18.09 7.45
N LYS A 31 6.97 18.90 8.51
CA LYS A 31 7.92 19.00 9.61
C LYS A 31 8.10 17.64 10.29
N LEU A 32 7.00 16.93 10.56
CA LEU A 32 7.06 15.60 11.16
C LEU A 32 7.79 14.58 10.26
N ILE A 33 7.54 14.62 8.94
CA ILE A 33 8.20 13.74 7.97
C ILE A 33 9.71 14.03 7.92
N PHE A 34 10.09 15.30 7.80
CA PHE A 34 11.47 15.71 7.50
C PHE A 34 12.37 15.80 8.73
N GLU A 35 11.82 16.22 9.87
CA GLU A 35 12.57 16.53 11.09
C GLU A 35 12.25 15.57 12.25
N GLY A 36 11.06 14.97 12.26
CA GLY A 36 10.60 14.10 13.34
C GLY A 36 9.87 14.85 14.47
N PRO A 37 9.76 14.24 15.66
CA PRO A 37 10.52 13.08 16.15
C PRO A 37 10.07 11.74 15.53
N GLU A 38 11.01 10.81 15.38
CA GLU A 38 10.78 9.50 14.73
C GLU A 38 9.62 8.72 15.34
N LYS A 39 9.58 8.64 16.68
CA LYS A 39 8.53 7.92 17.41
C LYS A 39 7.13 8.46 17.13
N GLU A 40 7.00 9.76 16.87
CA GLU A 40 5.72 10.37 16.54
C GLU A 40 5.35 10.10 15.08
N LEU A 41 6.32 10.11 14.17
CA LEU A 41 6.12 9.72 12.77
C LEU A 41 5.72 8.24 12.64
N GLU A 42 6.25 7.37 13.49
CA GLU A 42 5.94 5.93 13.54
C GLU A 42 4.52 5.62 14.03
N GLN A 43 3.85 6.57 14.70
CA GLN A 43 2.45 6.40 15.09
C GLN A 43 1.56 6.20 13.86
N THR A 44 0.60 5.30 13.94
CA THR A 44 -0.22 4.91 12.79
C THR A 44 -1.06 6.07 12.25
N ILE A 45 -1.51 6.98 13.13
CA ILE A 45 -2.18 8.23 12.75
C ILE A 45 -1.32 9.15 11.86
N ASN A 46 0.01 9.10 12.01
CA ASN A 46 0.93 9.98 11.30
C ASN A 46 1.64 9.28 10.14
N SER A 47 2.06 8.03 10.31
CA SER A 47 2.76 7.25 9.28
C SER A 47 1.91 7.02 8.04
N GLN A 48 0.59 6.77 8.18
CA GLN A 48 -0.29 6.56 7.04
C GLN A 48 -0.38 7.80 6.11
N PRO A 49 -0.79 8.99 6.59
CA PRO A 49 -0.79 10.18 5.74
C PRO A 49 0.62 10.56 5.27
N ALA A 50 1.66 10.31 6.08
CA ALA A 50 3.03 10.59 5.68
C ALA A 50 3.51 9.74 4.49
N ILE A 51 3.18 8.45 4.48
CA ILE A 51 3.50 7.53 3.37
C ILE A 51 2.71 7.96 2.12
N MET A 52 1.41 8.23 2.25
CA MET A 52 0.57 8.68 1.13
C MET A 52 1.08 9.99 0.52
N ALA A 53 1.38 11.01 1.35
CA ALA A 53 1.96 12.27 0.89
C ALA A 53 3.28 12.07 0.14
N THR A 54 4.13 11.16 0.63
CA THR A 54 5.41 10.83 -0.02
C THR A 54 5.21 10.11 -1.36
N SER A 55 4.26 9.18 -1.44
CA SER A 55 3.90 8.49 -2.69
C SER A 55 3.36 9.46 -3.74
N LEU A 56 2.47 10.38 -3.36
CA LEU A 56 1.96 11.44 -4.24
C LEU A 56 3.09 12.38 -4.68
N ALA A 57 4.01 12.76 -3.78
CA ALA A 57 5.18 13.56 -4.13
C ALA A 57 6.10 12.87 -5.15
N CYS A 58 6.28 11.55 -5.03
CA CYS A 58 7.04 10.78 -6.02
C CYS A 58 6.37 10.80 -7.41
N LEU A 59 5.05 10.70 -7.45
CA LEU A 59 4.27 10.79 -8.68
C LEU A 59 4.37 12.18 -9.31
N GLU A 60 4.18 13.25 -8.52
CA GLU A 60 4.28 14.63 -9.01
C GLU A 60 5.68 14.99 -9.50
N ALA A 61 6.73 14.52 -8.82
CA ALA A 61 8.10 14.69 -9.30
C ALA A 61 8.33 14.01 -10.66
N LEU A 62 7.79 12.80 -10.86
CA LEU A 62 7.89 12.12 -12.15
C LEU A 62 7.11 12.86 -13.25
N LYS A 63 5.91 13.36 -12.94
CA LYS A 63 5.11 14.17 -13.88
C LYS A 63 5.85 15.45 -14.30
N GLU A 64 6.45 16.17 -13.34
CA GLU A 64 7.23 17.39 -13.60
C GLU A 64 8.45 17.12 -14.50
N LEU A 65 9.11 15.96 -14.35
CA LEU A 65 10.22 15.54 -15.20
C LEU A 65 9.78 15.13 -16.61
N ASN A 66 8.57 14.57 -16.76
CA ASN A 66 8.11 14.00 -18.02
C ASN A 66 7.36 14.97 -18.95
N GLN A 67 7.01 16.19 -18.48
CA GLN A 67 6.46 17.42 -19.15
C GLN A 67 5.41 17.29 -20.28
N SER A 68 5.50 16.28 -21.15
CA SER A 68 4.62 15.99 -22.29
C SER A 68 4.17 14.52 -22.37
N ASP A 69 4.63 13.66 -21.46
CA ASP A 69 4.43 12.22 -21.55
C ASP A 69 4.11 11.58 -20.19
N THR A 70 2.96 11.96 -19.65
CA THR A 70 2.45 11.37 -18.40
C THR A 70 2.13 9.90 -18.63
N CYS A 71 2.74 9.03 -17.82
CA CYS A 71 2.36 7.62 -17.74
C CYS A 71 0.85 7.54 -17.49
N GLN A 72 0.12 6.93 -18.43
CA GLN A 72 -1.30 6.61 -18.26
C GLN A 72 -1.40 5.16 -17.82
N PRO A 73 -1.56 4.88 -16.51
CA PRO A 73 -1.67 3.52 -16.04
C PRO A 73 -2.97 2.89 -16.52
N THR A 74 -2.92 1.60 -16.80
CA THR A 74 -4.11 0.80 -17.17
C THR A 74 -4.74 0.11 -15.97
N ALA A 75 -4.03 0.08 -14.84
CA ALA A 75 -4.52 -0.36 -13.56
C ALA A 75 -3.76 0.38 -12.44
N LEU A 76 -4.44 0.59 -11.31
CA LEU A 76 -3.85 1.11 -10.09
C LEU A 76 -3.97 0.05 -9.01
N ALA A 77 -2.96 -0.07 -8.14
CA ALA A 77 -3.09 -0.88 -6.95
C ALA A 77 -2.15 -0.36 -5.86
N GLY A 78 -2.59 -0.46 -4.61
CA GLY A 78 -1.73 -0.18 -3.48
C GLY A 78 -1.98 -1.12 -2.33
N HIS A 79 -0.93 -1.41 -1.57
CA HIS A 79 -0.98 -2.37 -0.46
C HIS A 79 -1.52 -1.69 0.80
N SER A 80 -2.67 -2.15 1.29
CA SER A 80 -3.38 -1.62 2.46
C SER A 80 -3.61 -0.11 2.38
N LEU A 81 -2.78 0.68 3.07
CA LEU A 81 -2.73 2.13 2.96
C LEU A 81 -2.58 2.60 1.51
N GLY A 82 -1.77 1.91 0.70
CA GLY A 82 -1.56 2.29 -0.69
C GLY A 82 -2.84 2.33 -1.51
N GLU A 83 -3.87 1.56 -1.17
CA GLU A 83 -5.16 1.58 -1.88
C GLU A 83 -5.81 2.97 -1.80
N TYR A 84 -5.70 3.66 -0.66
CA TYR A 84 -6.16 5.04 -0.48
C TYR A 84 -5.38 6.04 -1.34
N THR A 85 -4.08 5.76 -1.57
CA THR A 85 -3.28 6.55 -2.52
C THR A 85 -3.81 6.33 -3.94
N SER A 86 -4.13 5.09 -4.32
CA SER A 86 -4.74 4.78 -5.61
C SER A 86 -6.11 5.46 -5.80
N LEU A 87 -6.90 5.64 -4.74
CA LEU A 87 -8.18 6.39 -4.82
C LEU A 87 -7.99 7.86 -5.21
N VAL A 88 -6.95 8.52 -4.67
CA VAL A 88 -6.64 9.91 -5.02
C VAL A 88 -6.05 10.00 -6.42
N VAL A 89 -5.16 9.08 -6.78
CA VAL A 89 -4.54 9.04 -8.13
C VAL A 89 -5.59 8.76 -9.22
N SER A 90 -6.60 7.95 -8.94
CA SER A 90 -7.70 7.65 -9.87
C SER A 90 -8.78 8.73 -9.95
N GLY A 91 -8.73 9.74 -9.07
CA GLY A 91 -9.78 10.73 -8.92
C GLY A 91 -11.07 10.22 -8.27
N ALA A 92 -11.09 8.98 -7.74
CA ALA A 92 -12.21 8.48 -6.95
C ALA A 92 -12.41 9.27 -5.65
N LEU A 93 -11.31 9.83 -5.11
CA LEU A 93 -11.28 10.83 -4.06
C LEU A 93 -10.48 12.04 -4.50
N ASP A 94 -10.87 13.22 -4.02
CA ASP A 94 -9.97 14.37 -4.07
C ASP A 94 -8.87 14.26 -3.00
N LEU A 95 -7.85 15.11 -3.12
CA LEU A 95 -6.71 15.10 -2.20
C LEU A 95 -7.14 15.38 -0.75
N ALA A 96 -8.09 16.29 -0.55
CA ALA A 96 -8.49 16.74 0.77
C ALA A 96 -9.22 15.64 1.54
N ASP A 97 -10.19 14.99 0.90
CA ASP A 97 -10.93 13.87 1.46
C ASP A 97 -10.02 12.65 1.63
N GLY A 98 -9.14 12.36 0.65
CA GLY A 98 -8.15 11.29 0.76
C GLY A 98 -7.23 11.45 1.96
N MET A 99 -6.65 12.64 2.17
CA MET A 99 -5.74 12.91 3.30
C MET A 99 -6.45 12.90 4.66
N ARG A 100 -7.69 13.39 4.74
CA ARG A 100 -8.48 13.34 5.98
C ARG A 100 -8.87 11.90 6.31
N LEU A 101 -9.38 11.16 5.32
CA LEU A 101 -9.80 9.78 5.49
C LEU A 101 -8.64 8.88 5.91
N VAL A 102 -7.46 9.04 5.29
CA VAL A 102 -6.30 8.20 5.60
C VAL A 102 -5.74 8.48 7.00
N ARG A 103 -5.76 9.73 7.44
CA ARG A 103 -5.38 10.11 8.81
C ARG A 103 -6.39 9.57 9.82
N GLU A 104 -7.68 9.66 9.52
CA GLU A 104 -8.75 9.12 10.36
C GLU A 104 -8.66 7.60 10.49
N ARG A 105 -8.43 6.90 9.37
CA ARG A 105 -8.12 5.46 9.37
C ARG A 105 -6.92 5.16 10.28
N GLY A 106 -5.85 5.94 10.16
CA GLY A 106 -4.67 5.80 11.01
C GLY A 106 -4.96 5.98 12.50
N ARG A 107 -5.75 6.99 12.87
CA ARG A 107 -6.22 7.24 14.25
C ARG A 107 -7.02 6.06 14.78
N LEU A 108 -8.04 5.63 14.05
CA LEU A 108 -8.93 4.53 14.45
C LEU A 108 -8.17 3.21 14.63
N MET A 109 -7.25 2.90 13.71
CA MET A 109 -6.40 1.71 13.82
C MET A 109 -5.47 1.78 15.04
N GLN A 110 -4.93 2.96 15.34
CA GLN A 110 -4.10 3.17 16.51
C GLN A 110 -4.91 2.95 17.81
N GLU A 111 -6.09 3.56 17.92
CA GLU A 111 -6.98 3.39 19.08
C GLU A 111 -7.43 1.94 19.25
N ALA A 112 -7.74 1.23 18.15
CA ALA A 112 -8.04 -0.20 18.20
C ALA A 112 -6.85 -1.02 18.74
N SER A 113 -5.63 -0.65 18.34
CA SER A 113 -4.39 -1.32 18.80
C SER A 113 -4.06 -1.02 20.26
N GLU A 114 -4.36 0.19 20.74
CA GLU A 114 -4.22 0.57 22.15
C GLU A 114 -5.26 -0.15 23.03
N LYS A 115 -6.49 -0.28 22.53
CA LYS A 115 -7.58 -1.00 23.22
C LYS A 115 -7.35 -2.51 23.24
N HIS A 116 -6.85 -3.07 22.14
CA HIS A 116 -6.57 -4.49 22.00
C HIS A 116 -5.14 -4.71 21.47
N PRO A 117 -4.14 -4.75 22.38
CA PRO A 117 -2.74 -4.91 21.99
C PRO A 117 -2.49 -6.21 21.21
N GLY A 118 -2.03 -6.07 19.97
CA GLY A 118 -1.73 -7.19 19.08
C GLY A 118 -0.27 -7.19 18.61
N SER A 119 0.01 -8.06 17.65
CA SER A 119 1.28 -8.09 16.91
C SER A 119 1.07 -8.66 15.50
N MET A 120 2.11 -8.55 14.67
CA MET A 120 2.16 -9.18 13.35
C MET A 120 3.50 -9.88 13.15
N ALA A 121 3.53 -10.94 12.33
CA ALA A 121 4.75 -11.63 11.94
C ALA A 121 4.70 -12.04 10.47
N ALA A 122 5.83 -11.92 9.77
CA ALA A 122 6.00 -12.44 8.42
C ALA A 122 6.51 -13.89 8.47
N ILE A 123 5.72 -14.80 7.92
CA ILE A 123 6.05 -16.21 7.72
C ILE A 123 6.55 -16.39 6.28
N ILE A 124 7.74 -16.97 6.13
CA ILE A 124 8.42 -17.10 4.85
C ILE A 124 8.72 -18.57 4.59
N GLY A 125 8.27 -19.08 3.44
CA GLY A 125 8.60 -20.43 2.97
C GLY A 125 7.60 -21.51 3.35
N LEU A 126 6.39 -21.12 3.77
CA LEU A 126 5.22 -22.01 3.86
C LEU A 126 4.17 -21.56 2.85
N ASP A 127 3.36 -22.50 2.39
CA ASP A 127 2.21 -22.22 1.52
C ASP A 127 1.01 -21.68 2.33
N GLU A 128 0.01 -21.15 1.61
CA GLU A 128 -1.19 -20.52 2.17
C GLU A 128 -1.97 -21.47 3.08
N ILE A 129 -2.17 -22.73 2.67
CA ILE A 129 -2.93 -23.72 3.43
C ILE A 129 -2.22 -24.04 4.74
N SER A 130 -0.90 -24.28 4.68
CA SER A 130 -0.10 -24.54 5.89
C SER A 130 -0.17 -23.39 6.89
N VAL A 131 -0.15 -22.14 6.44
CA VAL A 131 -0.24 -20.97 7.33
C VAL A 131 -1.67 -20.78 7.87
N GLU A 132 -2.70 -21.03 7.07
CA GLU A 132 -4.10 -21.02 7.51
C GLU A 132 -4.36 -22.04 8.61
N GLU A 133 -3.86 -23.27 8.48
CA GLU A 133 -3.95 -24.30 9.52
C GLU A 133 -3.26 -23.86 10.83
N ILE A 134 -2.06 -23.29 10.73
CA ILE A 134 -1.35 -22.75 11.89
C ILE A 134 -2.18 -21.64 12.57
N CYS A 135 -2.76 -20.74 11.77
CA CYS A 135 -3.61 -19.66 12.28
C CYS A 135 -4.83 -20.22 13.03
N LEU A 136 -5.50 -21.23 12.44
CA LEU A 136 -6.65 -21.90 13.06
C LEU A 136 -6.29 -22.56 14.41
N GLU A 137 -5.13 -23.21 14.51
CA GLU A 137 -4.68 -23.88 15.74
C GLU A 137 -4.23 -22.92 16.84
N THR A 138 -3.74 -21.74 16.45
CA THR A 138 -3.13 -20.78 17.38
C THR A 138 -4.05 -19.63 17.75
N GLY A 139 -5.07 -19.36 16.95
CA GLY A 139 -5.93 -18.19 17.06
C GLY A 139 -5.32 -16.92 16.46
N ALA A 140 -4.25 -17.04 15.68
CA ALA A 140 -3.78 -15.95 14.81
C ALA A 140 -4.65 -15.90 13.54
N GLU A 141 -4.53 -14.83 12.76
CA GLU A 141 -5.26 -14.62 11.50
C GLU A 141 -4.28 -14.28 10.38
N VAL A 142 -4.60 -14.68 9.15
CA VAL A 142 -3.82 -14.30 7.97
C VAL A 142 -4.14 -12.85 7.60
N ALA A 143 -3.14 -11.97 7.68
CA ALA A 143 -3.28 -10.54 7.47
C ALA A 143 -2.92 -10.11 6.04
N ASN A 144 -1.86 -10.68 5.48
CA ASN A 144 -1.45 -10.36 4.11
C ASN A 144 -0.90 -11.61 3.39
N ILE A 145 -1.30 -11.79 2.13
CA ILE A 145 -0.72 -12.78 1.22
C ILE A 145 0.08 -12.01 0.16
N ASN A 146 1.38 -11.81 0.43
CA ASN A 146 2.22 -10.86 -0.32
C ASN A 146 2.91 -11.44 -1.56
N GLY A 147 3.04 -12.77 -1.65
CA GLY A 147 3.71 -13.45 -2.75
C GLY A 147 5.18 -13.80 -2.49
N GLY A 148 5.74 -14.71 -3.29
CA GLY A 148 7.08 -15.27 -3.08
C GLY A 148 7.22 -16.01 -1.75
N ASP A 149 6.20 -16.80 -1.40
CA ASP A 149 6.03 -17.55 -0.15
C ASP A 149 6.11 -16.70 1.13
N GLN A 150 5.80 -15.40 1.02
CA GLN A 150 5.69 -14.51 2.17
C GLN A 150 4.22 -14.25 2.49
N ILE A 151 3.82 -14.68 3.69
CA ILE A 151 2.50 -14.46 4.27
C ILE A 151 2.70 -13.74 5.61
N VAL A 152 1.88 -12.75 5.90
CA VAL A 152 1.89 -12.05 7.19
C VAL A 152 0.69 -12.52 7.98
N ILE A 153 0.94 -12.88 9.24
CA ILE A 153 -0.10 -13.20 10.22
C ILE A 153 -0.21 -12.06 11.24
N SER A 154 -1.39 -11.90 11.83
CA SER A 154 -1.64 -10.94 12.90
C SER A 154 -2.61 -11.51 13.93
N GLY A 155 -2.67 -10.88 15.11
CA GLY A 155 -3.58 -11.30 16.17
C GLY A 155 -3.06 -10.91 17.55
N ASP A 156 -3.64 -11.54 18.58
CA ASP A 156 -3.14 -11.42 19.95
C ASP A 156 -1.66 -11.83 20.01
N ARG A 157 -0.89 -11.16 20.88
CA ARG A 157 0.56 -11.36 20.99
C ARG A 157 0.94 -12.82 21.29
N VAL A 158 0.17 -13.50 22.13
CA VAL A 158 0.41 -14.91 22.48
C VAL A 158 0.05 -15.81 21.31
N CYS A 159 -1.05 -15.55 20.62
CA CYS A 159 -1.46 -16.31 19.43
C CYS A 159 -0.41 -16.20 18.32
N VAL A 160 0.08 -15.00 18.01
CA VAL A 160 1.12 -14.77 17.00
C VAL A 160 2.45 -15.41 17.40
N ALA A 161 2.85 -15.31 18.66
CA ALA A 161 4.08 -15.97 19.13
C ALA A 161 4.00 -17.50 18.96
N ARG A 162 2.87 -18.12 19.33
CA ARG A 162 2.63 -19.56 19.10
C ARG A 162 2.66 -19.92 17.62
N ALA A 163 2.08 -19.07 16.76
CA ALA A 163 2.07 -19.28 15.32
C ALA A 163 3.48 -19.18 14.71
N VAL A 164 4.32 -18.27 15.21
CA VAL A 164 5.74 -18.14 14.82
C VAL A 164 6.52 -19.41 15.18
N ASP A 165 6.37 -19.91 16.41
CA ASP A 165 7.03 -21.13 16.86
C ASP A 165 6.57 -22.34 16.03
N MET A 166 5.25 -22.48 15.84
CA MET A 166 4.67 -23.58 15.05
C MET A 166 5.09 -23.51 13.58
N SER A 167 5.12 -22.33 12.98
CA SER A 167 5.61 -22.14 11.61
C SER A 167 7.05 -22.62 11.46
N SER A 168 7.91 -22.32 12.44
CA SER A 168 9.31 -22.76 12.45
C SER A 168 9.42 -24.28 12.52
N VAL A 169 8.60 -24.93 13.36
CA VAL A 169 8.52 -26.40 13.45
C VAL A 169 8.00 -27.04 12.17
N ARG A 170 7.03 -26.42 11.49
CA ARG A 170 6.46 -26.89 10.22
C ARG A 170 7.33 -26.58 9.00
N GLY A 171 8.54 -26.03 9.19
CA GLY A 171 9.53 -25.87 8.11
C GLY A 171 9.55 -24.50 7.45
N ALA A 172 8.95 -23.47 8.06
CA ALA A 172 9.14 -22.10 7.60
C ALA A 172 10.64 -21.76 7.56
N ARG A 173 11.08 -21.19 6.44
CA ARG A 173 12.47 -20.73 6.27
C ARG A 173 12.80 -19.59 7.23
N LYS A 174 11.84 -18.68 7.46
CA LYS A 174 11.94 -17.60 8.45
C LYS A 174 10.54 -17.28 8.99
N ALA A 175 10.48 -16.92 10.26
CA ALA A 175 9.32 -16.28 10.89
C ALA A 175 9.82 -15.03 11.62
N ILE A 176 9.36 -13.85 11.20
CA ILE A 176 9.95 -12.56 11.58
C ILE A 176 8.87 -11.66 12.20
N PRO A 177 8.94 -11.35 13.50
CA PRO A 177 8.08 -10.35 14.12
C PRO A 177 8.22 -8.99 13.41
N LEU A 178 7.11 -8.33 13.13
CA LEU A 178 7.08 -7.02 12.48
C LEU A 178 7.04 -5.91 13.54
N SER A 179 7.78 -4.83 13.29
CA SER A 179 7.77 -3.63 14.14
C SER A 179 6.57 -2.75 13.79
N VAL A 180 5.39 -3.16 14.25
CA VAL A 180 4.12 -2.45 14.04
C VAL A 180 3.38 -2.29 15.36
N SER A 181 2.51 -1.28 15.43
CA SER A 181 1.79 -0.89 16.65
C SER A 181 0.60 -1.81 16.99
N GLY A 182 0.13 -2.64 16.06
CA GLY A 182 -1.06 -3.47 16.28
C GLY A 182 -1.19 -4.67 15.36
N ALA A 183 -2.30 -5.39 15.51
CA ALA A 183 -2.67 -6.54 14.69
C ALA A 183 -3.57 -6.12 13.52
N PHE A 184 -2.99 -5.46 12.52
CA PHE A 184 -3.74 -4.99 11.37
C PHE A 184 -4.30 -6.14 10.53
N HIS A 185 -5.41 -5.89 9.84
CA HIS A 185 -6.09 -6.87 8.98
C HIS A 185 -6.48 -8.16 9.74
N SER A 186 -7.01 -8.00 10.95
CA SER A 186 -7.57 -9.07 11.79
C SER A 186 -8.86 -8.60 12.46
N SER A 187 -9.55 -9.53 13.09
CA SER A 187 -10.71 -9.25 13.94
C SER A 187 -10.43 -8.23 15.06
N LEU A 188 -9.18 -8.06 15.51
CA LEU A 188 -8.82 -7.07 16.53
C LEU A 188 -8.99 -5.62 16.07
N MET A 189 -9.09 -5.38 14.76
CA MET A 189 -9.40 -4.06 14.21
C MET A 189 -10.90 -3.74 14.18
N ALA A 190 -11.77 -4.65 14.64
CA ALA A 190 -13.23 -4.48 14.58
C ALA A 190 -13.71 -3.19 15.27
N SER A 191 -13.06 -2.74 16.35
CA SER A 191 -13.45 -1.49 17.02
C SER A 191 -13.16 -0.23 16.21
N ALA A 192 -12.28 -0.29 15.21
CA ALA A 192 -12.02 0.81 14.29
C ALA A 192 -13.07 0.89 13.15
N ARG A 193 -13.85 -0.18 12.95
CA ARG A 193 -14.75 -0.32 11.80
C ARG A 193 -15.88 0.71 11.81
N GLU A 194 -16.57 0.88 12.94
CA GLU A 194 -17.71 1.82 13.04
C GLU A 194 -17.29 3.26 12.73
N GLY A 195 -16.15 3.70 13.28
CA GLY A 195 -15.60 5.02 12.99
C GLY A 195 -15.24 5.19 11.52
N LEU A 196 -14.65 4.16 10.90
CA LEU A 196 -14.26 4.21 9.49
C LEU A 196 -15.49 4.22 8.57
N ILE A 197 -16.54 3.44 8.89
CA ILE A 197 -17.83 3.48 8.19
C ILE A 197 -18.37 4.90 8.20
N SER A 198 -18.44 5.54 9.38
CA SER A 198 -18.94 6.90 9.50
C SER A 198 -18.09 7.91 8.70
N ALA A 199 -16.77 7.75 8.68
CA ALA A 199 -15.90 8.61 7.87
C ALA A 199 -16.16 8.43 6.35
N ILE A 200 -16.34 7.20 5.88
CA ILE A 200 -16.61 6.88 4.47
C ILE A 200 -17.99 7.39 4.03
N GLU A 201 -19.02 7.25 4.86
CA GLU A 201 -20.39 7.66 4.53
C GLU A 201 -20.52 9.18 4.27
N ASN A 202 -19.63 9.98 4.84
CA ASN A 202 -19.62 11.43 4.69
C ASN A 202 -18.85 11.93 3.45
N ILE A 203 -18.28 11.03 2.65
CA ILE A 203 -17.42 11.36 1.51
C ILE A 203 -18.16 11.08 0.18
N ASN A 204 -17.98 11.99 -0.78
CA ASN A 204 -18.54 11.86 -2.12
C ASN A 204 -17.55 11.20 -3.10
N PHE A 205 -17.58 9.88 -3.17
CA PHE A 205 -16.75 9.12 -4.09
C PHE A 205 -17.17 9.33 -5.54
N GLN A 206 -16.18 9.40 -6.43
CA GLN A 206 -16.37 9.36 -7.88
C GLN A 206 -15.98 7.99 -8.43
N ASP A 207 -16.46 7.69 -9.64
CA ASP A 207 -15.97 6.53 -10.37
C ASP A 207 -14.49 6.75 -10.74
N PRO A 208 -13.60 5.78 -10.46
CA PRO A 208 -12.18 5.91 -10.74
C PRO A 208 -11.91 5.98 -12.27
N VAL A 209 -11.10 6.94 -12.71
CA VAL A 209 -10.75 7.08 -14.14
C VAL A 209 -9.87 5.93 -14.66
N THR A 210 -9.10 5.32 -13.76
CA THR A 210 -8.32 4.11 -13.99
C THR A 210 -8.74 3.06 -12.96
N PRO A 211 -9.08 1.81 -13.37
CA PRO A 211 -9.51 0.78 -12.43
C PRO A 211 -8.50 0.53 -11.31
N ILE A 212 -9.01 0.30 -10.10
CA ILE A 212 -8.21 0.04 -8.91
C ILE A 212 -8.36 -1.42 -8.53
N VAL A 213 -7.27 -2.19 -8.43
CA VAL A 213 -7.36 -3.60 -8.03
C VAL A 213 -7.49 -3.69 -6.52
N ALA A 214 -8.63 -4.20 -6.07
CA ALA A 214 -9.00 -4.34 -4.68
C ALA A 214 -8.01 -5.19 -3.87
N ASN A 215 -7.85 -4.86 -2.60
CA ASN A 215 -7.03 -5.61 -1.65
C ASN A 215 -7.72 -6.88 -1.17
N SER A 216 -9.02 -6.85 -0.93
CA SER A 216 -9.77 -7.97 -0.35
C SER A 216 -10.20 -9.00 -1.38
N THR A 217 -10.67 -8.54 -2.54
CA THR A 217 -11.21 -9.41 -3.61
C THR A 217 -10.24 -9.65 -4.76
N SER A 218 -9.20 -8.82 -4.90
CA SER A 218 -8.27 -8.81 -6.04
C SER A 218 -8.96 -8.57 -7.39
N MET A 219 -10.14 -7.98 -7.39
CA MET A 219 -10.89 -7.61 -8.59
C MET A 219 -10.74 -6.11 -8.89
N PRO A 220 -10.79 -5.68 -10.17
CA PRO A 220 -10.82 -4.27 -10.52
C PRO A 220 -12.10 -3.60 -10.01
N LEU A 221 -11.94 -2.47 -9.34
CA LEU A 221 -13.00 -1.56 -8.89
C LEU A 221 -13.12 -0.45 -9.94
N THR A 222 -14.32 -0.27 -10.47
CA THR A 222 -14.60 0.66 -11.58
C THR A 222 -15.69 1.68 -11.26
N THR A 223 -16.38 1.51 -10.14
CA THR A 223 -17.43 2.41 -9.67
C THR A 223 -17.19 2.88 -8.25
N ALA A 224 -17.74 4.05 -7.91
CA ALA A 224 -17.71 4.60 -6.56
C ALA A 224 -18.31 3.64 -5.52
N GLU A 225 -19.33 2.86 -5.89
CA GLU A 225 -19.98 1.91 -4.99
C GLU A 225 -19.10 0.69 -4.70
N GLU A 226 -18.42 0.15 -5.71
CA GLU A 226 -17.43 -0.92 -5.53
C GLU A 226 -16.28 -0.46 -4.62
N VAL A 227 -15.78 0.77 -4.82
CA VAL A 227 -14.76 1.37 -3.96
C VAL A 227 -15.22 1.46 -2.51
N LYS A 228 -16.43 1.98 -2.26
CA LYS A 228 -17.00 2.04 -0.91
C LYS A 228 -17.09 0.65 -0.30
N GLY A 229 -17.62 -0.32 -1.03
CA GLY A 229 -17.74 -1.71 -0.59
C GLY A 229 -16.40 -2.33 -0.15
N GLU A 230 -15.34 -2.09 -0.92
CA GLU A 230 -13.98 -2.54 -0.58
C GLU A 230 -13.52 -1.91 0.74
N LEU A 231 -13.56 -0.58 0.88
CA LEU A 231 -13.03 0.12 2.06
C LEU A 231 -13.74 -0.30 3.37
N LEU A 232 -15.04 -0.61 3.31
CA LEU A 232 -15.83 -1.05 4.47
C LEU A 232 -15.41 -2.44 4.99
N THR A 233 -14.71 -3.22 4.17
CA THR A 233 -14.28 -4.58 4.50
C THR A 233 -12.76 -4.69 4.67
N GLN A 234 -11.97 -3.94 3.91
CA GLN A 234 -10.51 -4.01 3.85
C GLN A 234 -9.81 -4.00 5.23
N LEU A 235 -10.30 -3.18 6.16
CA LEU A 235 -9.66 -2.93 7.45
C LEU A 235 -9.44 -4.21 8.30
N CYS A 236 -10.39 -5.13 8.23
CA CYS A 236 -10.42 -6.36 9.04
C CYS A 236 -10.18 -7.62 8.21
N ASN A 237 -9.92 -7.50 6.91
CA ASN A 237 -9.74 -8.62 6.01
C ASN A 237 -8.31 -8.69 5.45
N CYS A 238 -7.92 -9.90 5.07
CA CYS A 238 -6.62 -10.19 4.50
C CYS A 238 -6.37 -9.40 3.21
N VAL A 239 -5.20 -8.78 3.11
CA VAL A 239 -4.73 -8.16 1.86
C VAL A 239 -4.20 -9.25 0.92
N GLN A 240 -4.92 -9.49 -0.17
CA GLN A 240 -4.64 -10.50 -1.19
C GLN A 240 -3.64 -10.02 -2.26
N TRP A 241 -2.53 -9.38 -1.85
CA TRP A 241 -1.60 -8.70 -2.76
C TRP A 241 -1.05 -9.60 -3.88
N LYS A 242 -0.73 -10.86 -3.58
CA LYS A 242 -0.32 -11.85 -4.59
C LYS A 242 -1.36 -11.97 -5.70
N LYS A 243 -2.63 -12.11 -5.34
CA LYS A 243 -3.76 -12.25 -6.27
C LYS A 243 -4.03 -10.93 -7.00
N SER A 244 -3.88 -9.78 -6.34
CA SER A 244 -4.03 -8.46 -6.98
C SER A 244 -2.98 -8.22 -8.06
N VAL A 245 -1.71 -8.57 -7.81
CA VAL A 245 -0.65 -8.50 -8.83
C VAL A 245 -0.86 -9.52 -9.95
N SER A 246 -1.24 -10.75 -9.61
CA SER A 246 -1.64 -11.76 -10.60
C SER A 246 -2.76 -11.26 -11.52
N CYS A 247 -3.82 -10.66 -10.97
CA CYS A 247 -4.92 -10.07 -11.73
C CYS A 247 -4.42 -9.04 -12.76
N MET A 248 -3.51 -8.14 -12.35
CA MET A 248 -2.93 -7.16 -13.26
C MET A 248 -2.11 -7.82 -14.37
N ILE A 249 -1.24 -8.79 -14.04
CA ILE A 249 -0.42 -9.50 -15.03
C ILE A 249 -1.31 -10.29 -16.02
N ASP A 250 -2.33 -10.98 -15.50
CA ASP A 250 -3.26 -11.77 -16.31
C ASP A 250 -4.11 -10.88 -17.24
N SER A 251 -4.36 -9.63 -16.83
CA SER A 251 -4.98 -8.58 -17.66
C SER A 251 -4.02 -7.95 -18.68
N GLY A 252 -2.77 -8.40 -18.74
CA GLY A 252 -1.78 -7.98 -19.73
C GLY A 252 -0.78 -6.93 -19.25
N VAL A 253 -0.81 -6.53 -17.98
CA VAL A 253 0.21 -5.62 -17.42
C VAL A 253 1.57 -6.31 -17.40
N THR A 254 2.55 -5.68 -18.03
CA THR A 254 3.94 -6.16 -18.08
C THR A 254 4.93 -5.16 -17.50
N SER A 255 4.49 -3.97 -17.12
CA SER A 255 5.31 -2.93 -16.48
C SER A 255 4.65 -2.44 -15.20
N PHE A 256 5.43 -2.30 -14.13
CA PHE A 256 4.97 -1.79 -12.84
C PHE A 256 5.87 -0.66 -12.35
N ILE A 257 5.29 0.39 -11.77
CA ILE A 257 6.05 1.49 -11.15
C ILE A 257 5.54 1.70 -9.73
N GLU A 258 6.34 1.35 -8.73
CA GLU A 258 6.03 1.65 -7.32
C GLU A 258 6.33 3.12 -7.01
N PHE A 259 5.36 3.85 -6.44
CA PHE A 259 5.56 5.21 -5.93
C PHE A 259 5.53 5.23 -4.41
N GLY A 260 6.59 5.75 -3.78
CA GLY A 260 6.64 5.93 -2.34
C GLY A 260 7.99 5.60 -1.72
N PRO A 261 8.08 5.64 -0.38
CA PRO A 261 9.33 5.41 0.32
C PRO A 261 9.78 3.94 0.17
N GLY A 262 10.96 3.74 -0.41
CA GLY A 262 11.59 2.43 -0.50
C GLY A 262 11.31 1.69 -1.82
N LYS A 263 11.24 0.35 -1.74
CA LYS A 263 11.11 -0.55 -2.91
C LYS A 263 10.44 -1.89 -2.56
N VAL A 264 9.55 -1.86 -1.56
CA VAL A 264 8.98 -3.09 -0.97
C VAL A 264 8.07 -3.75 -1.98
N LEU A 265 7.10 -3.02 -2.55
CA LEU A 265 6.15 -3.56 -3.51
C LEU A 265 6.86 -3.98 -4.78
N ALA A 266 7.85 -3.22 -5.26
CA ALA A 266 8.65 -3.59 -6.42
C ALA A 266 9.36 -4.94 -6.21
N SER A 267 9.85 -5.20 -4.98
CA SER A 267 10.47 -6.48 -4.64
C SER A 267 9.45 -7.63 -4.60
N LEU A 268 8.22 -7.39 -4.13
CA LEU A 268 7.14 -8.38 -4.11
C LEU A 268 6.66 -8.71 -5.52
N ILE A 269 6.37 -7.68 -6.33
CA ILE A 269 5.91 -7.82 -7.71
C ILE A 269 6.94 -8.60 -8.53
N LYS A 270 8.25 -8.29 -8.40
CA LYS A 270 9.31 -9.06 -9.08
C LYS A 270 9.27 -10.55 -8.72
N ARG A 271 9.04 -10.90 -7.45
CA ARG A 271 8.94 -12.31 -7.04
C ARG A 271 7.72 -13.01 -7.64
N ILE A 272 6.58 -12.33 -7.69
CA ILE A 272 5.35 -12.86 -8.30
C ILE A 272 5.54 -13.05 -9.81
N GLY A 273 6.02 -12.01 -10.50
CA GLY A 273 6.26 -12.03 -11.95
C GLY A 273 7.37 -13.00 -12.40
N SER A 274 8.26 -13.41 -11.49
CA SER A 274 9.31 -14.41 -11.77
C SER A 274 8.88 -15.86 -11.49
N THR A 275 7.63 -16.10 -11.11
CA THR A 275 7.12 -17.47 -10.93
C THR A 275 7.00 -18.18 -12.28
N PRO A 276 7.01 -19.54 -12.31
CA PRO A 276 6.82 -20.28 -13.56
C PRO A 276 5.55 -19.92 -14.33
N ALA A 277 4.50 -19.45 -13.63
CA ALA A 277 3.25 -19.00 -14.25
C ALA A 277 3.41 -17.75 -15.13
N TYR A 278 4.40 -16.90 -14.83
CA TYR A 278 4.57 -15.58 -15.46
C TYR A 278 5.95 -15.37 -16.10
N GLN A 279 6.79 -16.41 -16.14
CA GLN A 279 8.15 -16.33 -16.69
C GLN A 279 8.21 -15.74 -18.12
N ASP A 280 7.22 -16.06 -18.95
CA ASP A 280 7.14 -15.64 -20.36
C ASP A 280 6.47 -14.26 -20.54
N ARG A 281 5.96 -13.66 -19.46
CA ARG A 281 5.30 -12.34 -19.49
C ARG A 281 6.30 -11.17 -19.46
N HIS A 282 7.58 -11.43 -19.15
CA HIS A 282 8.63 -10.42 -19.05
C HIS A 282 8.23 -9.21 -18.19
N VAL A 283 7.81 -9.46 -16.95
CA VAL A 283 7.35 -8.40 -16.03
C VAL A 283 8.50 -7.49 -15.61
N GLU A 284 8.44 -6.23 -16.03
CA GLU A 284 9.35 -5.14 -15.66
C GLU A 284 8.81 -4.38 -14.45
N VAL A 285 9.70 -4.02 -13.53
CA VAL A 285 9.30 -3.34 -12.29
C VAL A 285 10.33 -2.28 -11.92
N MET A 286 9.85 -1.05 -11.85
CA MET A 286 10.57 0.15 -11.44
C MET A 286 9.99 0.70 -10.13
N ASN A 287 10.71 1.63 -9.51
CA ASN A 287 10.22 2.36 -8.34
C ASN A 287 10.68 3.82 -8.42
N VAL A 288 9.87 4.72 -7.86
CA VAL A 288 10.18 6.14 -7.66
C VAL A 288 10.04 6.45 -6.17
N ALA A 289 11.17 6.71 -5.53
CA ALA A 289 11.26 7.01 -4.09
C ALA A 289 12.04 8.30 -3.79
N ASP A 290 12.81 8.78 -4.76
CA ASP A 290 13.72 9.93 -4.67
C ASP A 290 13.94 10.55 -6.06
N LEU A 291 14.71 11.64 -6.14
CA LEU A 291 14.92 12.34 -7.42
C LEU A 291 15.72 11.50 -8.42
N SER A 292 16.65 10.68 -7.94
CA SER A 292 17.49 9.82 -8.79
C SER A 292 16.65 8.74 -9.48
N SER A 293 15.78 8.07 -8.73
CA SER A 293 14.85 7.06 -9.23
C SER A 293 13.79 7.67 -10.15
N ALA A 294 13.25 8.84 -9.83
CA ALA A 294 12.34 9.57 -10.71
C ALA A 294 12.96 9.84 -12.09
N ARG A 295 14.20 10.33 -12.13
CA ARG A 295 14.94 10.58 -13.40
C ARG A 295 15.16 9.30 -14.20
N LYS A 296 15.53 8.19 -13.54
CA LYS A 296 15.72 6.90 -14.21
C LYS A 296 14.44 6.40 -14.86
N VAL A 297 13.30 6.53 -14.19
CA VAL A 297 12.00 6.14 -14.73
C VAL A 297 11.61 7.05 -15.90
N ALA A 298 11.78 8.36 -15.76
CA ALA A 298 11.54 9.33 -16.84
C ALA A 298 12.34 8.99 -18.12
N GLU A 299 13.63 8.71 -17.97
CA GLU A 299 14.49 8.31 -19.10
C GLU A 299 14.08 6.97 -19.73
N ALA A 300 13.55 6.02 -18.94
CA ALA A 300 13.02 4.76 -19.47
C ALA A 300 11.75 4.99 -20.29
N SER A 301 10.84 5.85 -19.83
CA SER A 301 9.60 6.20 -20.54
C SER A 301 9.85 6.87 -21.90
N ILE A 302 10.85 7.76 -22.00
CA ILE A 302 11.22 8.47 -23.24
C ILE A 302 11.75 7.52 -24.33
N ARG A 303 12.33 6.37 -23.95
CA ARG A 303 12.94 5.43 -24.91
C ARG A 303 11.95 4.48 -25.60
N GLY A 304 10.69 4.40 -25.14
CA GLY A 304 9.65 3.56 -25.76
C GLY A 304 8.80 4.31 -26.79
N THR A 305 8.53 3.70 -27.96
CA THR A 305 7.58 4.26 -28.94
C THR A 305 6.14 4.17 -28.41
N PRO A 306 5.25 5.16 -28.65
CA PRO A 306 3.88 5.16 -28.11
C PRO A 306 3.04 3.92 -28.45
N ALA A 307 3.26 3.33 -29.63
CA ALA A 307 2.54 2.14 -30.11
C ALA A 307 3.11 0.80 -29.58
N GLY A 308 4.21 0.83 -28.79
CA GLY A 308 4.88 -0.35 -28.25
C GLY A 308 5.13 -0.28 -26.75
N ARG A 309 4.47 0.63 -26.02
CA ARG A 309 4.63 0.72 -24.56
C ARG A 309 3.93 -0.42 -23.85
N PRO A 310 4.57 -1.03 -22.83
CA PRO A 310 3.94 -2.05 -22.03
C PRO A 310 2.74 -1.45 -21.28
N LEU A 311 1.67 -2.24 -21.14
CA LEU A 311 0.58 -1.92 -20.24
C LEU A 311 1.18 -1.77 -18.83
N THR A 312 0.99 -0.60 -18.23
CA THR A 312 1.67 -0.21 -17.00
C THR A 312 0.66 -0.10 -15.87
N ALA A 313 0.96 -0.72 -14.73
CA ALA A 313 0.27 -0.47 -13.48
C ALA A 313 1.16 0.34 -12.53
N ILE A 314 0.55 1.17 -11.69
CA ILE A 314 1.24 1.97 -10.69
C ILE A 314 0.61 1.87 -9.31
#